data_AF-A0A8K0JX04-F1
#
_entry.id   AF-A0A8K0JX04-F1
#
_cell.length_a   1.000
_cell.length_b   1.000
_cell.length_c   1.000
_cell.angle_alpha   90.00
_cell.angle_beta   90.00
_cell.angle_gamma   90.00
#
_symmetry.space_group_name_H-M   'P 1'
#
loop_
_entity.id
_entity.type
_entity.pdbx_description
1 polymer ?
#
loop_
_entity_poly.entity_id
_entity_poly.type
_entity_poly.pdbx_seq_one_letter_code
_entity_poly.pdbx_strand_id
1 'polypeptide(L)'
;MRFTQASARFGIPKGTLYDNILGKSKRMMVLEEAGLTSDEEKAVLEYCCQTSILPYNRRTKKSLAAVVSFVEKLRQERDPDFRFTGLSGFRWWWAFCKKHGIVSLYFDPNSSSPPVDGEPSD
;
A
#
# COMPACT_ATOMS: atom_id res chain seq x y z
N MET A 1 5.17 9.86 0.60
CA MET A 1 4.41 11.03 0.11
C MET A 1 3.02 10.59 -0.35
N ARG A 2 1.94 11.26 0.08
CA ARG A 2 0.56 10.87 -0.31
C ARG A 2 0.22 11.39 -1.72
N PHE A 3 -0.66 10.71 -2.44
CA PHE A 3 -1.13 11.16 -3.78
C PHE A 3 -1.70 12.59 -3.76
N THR A 4 -2.39 12.98 -2.68
CA THR A 4 -2.89 14.35 -2.49
C THR A 4 -1.76 15.38 -2.42
N GLN A 5 -0.66 15.06 -1.74
CA GLN A 5 0.50 15.96 -1.63
C GLN A 5 1.24 16.07 -2.98
N ALA A 6 1.40 14.96 -3.70
CA ALA A 6 2.03 14.97 -5.02
C ALA A 6 1.18 15.74 -6.05
N SER A 7 -0.14 15.56 -6.02
CA SER A 7 -1.06 16.29 -6.90
C SER A 7 -0.96 17.80 -6.72
N ALA A 8 -0.96 18.27 -5.46
CA ALA A 8 -0.80 19.68 -5.15
C ALA A 8 0.59 20.23 -5.54
N ARG A 9 1.67 19.48 -5.25
CA ARG A 9 3.05 19.92 -5.51
C ARG A 9 3.39 20.00 -7.00
N PHE A 10 2.86 19.09 -7.81
CA PHE A 10 3.21 18.99 -9.23
C PHE A 10 2.10 19.49 -10.17
N GLY A 11 0.96 19.96 -9.64
CA GLY A 11 -0.18 20.41 -10.45
C GLY A 11 -0.84 19.29 -11.27
N ILE A 12 -0.56 18.03 -10.96
CA ILE A 12 -1.07 16.86 -11.71
C ILE A 12 -2.36 16.38 -11.04
N PRO A 13 -3.46 16.16 -11.78
CA PRO A 13 -4.69 15.61 -11.22
C PRO A 13 -4.45 14.27 -10.53
N LYS A 14 -5.09 14.05 -9.37
CA LYS A 14 -4.98 12.78 -8.62
C LYS A 14 -5.28 11.57 -9.50
N GLY A 15 -6.33 11.64 -10.34
CA GLY A 15 -6.69 10.59 -11.29
C GLY A 15 -5.54 10.22 -12.21
N THR A 16 -4.87 11.21 -12.79
CA THR A 16 -3.68 11.02 -13.65
C THR A 16 -2.52 10.37 -12.88
N LEU A 17 -2.28 10.73 -11.62
CA LEU A 17 -1.25 10.06 -10.80
C LEU A 17 -1.61 8.61 -10.51
N TYR A 18 -2.87 8.32 -10.18
CA TYR A 18 -3.36 6.96 -9.98
C TYR A 18 -3.23 6.12 -11.26
N ASP A 19 -3.56 6.67 -12.42
CA ASP A 19 -3.46 5.96 -13.70
C ASP A 19 -2.02 5.66 -14.09
N ASN A 20 -1.09 6.60 -13.87
CA ASN A 20 0.32 6.38 -14.17
C ASN A 20 0.96 5.35 -13.22
N ILE A 21 0.59 5.38 -11.94
CA ILE A 21 1.21 4.51 -10.93
C ILE A 21 0.54 3.13 -10.87
N LEU A 22 -0.79 3.05 -10.93
CA LEU A 22 -1.53 1.78 -10.83
C LEU A 22 -1.90 1.16 -12.18
N GLY A 23 -1.78 1.92 -13.27
CA GLY A 23 -2.32 1.56 -14.56
C GLY A 23 -3.79 1.98 -14.73
N LYS A 24 -4.20 2.17 -15.99
CA LYS A 24 -5.55 2.61 -16.38
C LYS A 24 -6.62 1.54 -16.19
N SER A 25 -6.24 0.26 -16.16
CA SER A 25 -7.17 -0.88 -16.13
C SER A 25 -6.58 -2.06 -15.34
N LYS A 26 -7.44 -3.01 -14.94
CA LYS A 26 -7.03 -4.30 -14.35
C LYS A 26 -6.15 -4.19 -13.09
N ARG A 27 -6.34 -3.13 -12.30
CA ARG A 27 -5.52 -2.82 -11.10
C ARG A 27 -5.51 -3.93 -10.03
N MET A 28 -6.44 -4.88 -10.07
CA MET A 28 -6.52 -6.02 -9.15
C MET A 28 -5.76 -7.26 -9.66
N MET A 29 -5.43 -7.36 -10.97
CA MET A 29 -4.72 -8.53 -11.53
C MET A 29 -3.35 -8.74 -10.90
N VAL A 30 -2.72 -7.68 -10.39
CA VAL A 30 -1.43 -7.76 -9.68
C VAL A 30 -1.48 -8.68 -8.45
N LEU A 31 -2.67 -8.94 -7.89
CA LEU A 31 -2.84 -9.93 -6.82
C LEU A 31 -2.68 -11.37 -7.33
N GLU A 32 -3.23 -11.65 -8.52
CA GLU A 32 -3.11 -12.94 -9.17
C GLU A 32 -1.67 -13.17 -9.64
N GLU A 33 -1.03 -12.14 -10.19
CA GLU A 33 0.39 -12.18 -10.61
C GLU A 33 1.33 -12.48 -9.42
N ALA A 34 1.04 -11.93 -8.24
CA ALA A 34 1.79 -12.24 -7.02
C ALA A 34 1.61 -13.71 -6.60
N GLY A 35 0.47 -14.33 -6.93
CA GLY A 35 0.23 -15.77 -6.75
C GLY A 35 0.30 -16.23 -5.29
N LEU A 36 -0.12 -15.38 -4.35
CA LEU A 36 -0.18 -15.72 -2.93
C LEU A 36 -1.30 -16.74 -2.67
N THR A 37 -1.01 -17.75 -1.87
CA THR A 37 -2.02 -18.68 -1.38
C THR A 37 -2.89 -18.01 -0.30
N SER A 38 -4.05 -18.60 0.01
CA SER A 38 -4.91 -18.06 1.07
C SER A 38 -4.22 -18.03 2.43
N ASP A 39 -3.35 -18.99 2.71
CA ASP A 39 -2.57 -19.05 3.95
C ASP A 39 -1.50 -17.95 4.00
N GLU A 40 -0.80 -17.71 2.89
CA GLU A 40 0.17 -16.62 2.79
C GLU A 40 -0.52 -15.25 2.88
N GLU A 41 -1.67 -15.06 2.23
CA GLU A 41 -2.48 -13.84 2.36
C GLU A 41 -2.88 -13.59 3.82
N LYS A 42 -3.28 -14.65 4.54
CA LYS A 42 -3.60 -14.56 5.97
C LYS A 42 -2.37 -14.20 6.81
N ALA A 43 -1.22 -14.80 6.54
CA ALA A 43 0.04 -14.47 7.23
C ALA A 43 0.44 -12.99 7.00
N VAL A 44 0.26 -12.48 5.78
CA VAL A 44 0.49 -11.06 5.47
C VAL A 44 -0.49 -10.17 6.25
N LEU A 45 -1.76 -10.54 6.33
CA LEU A 45 -2.75 -9.79 7.11
C LEU A 45 -2.36 -9.74 8.59
N GLU A 46 -1.97 -10.86 9.18
CA GLU A 46 -1.51 -10.95 10.57
C GLU A 46 -0.23 -10.13 10.79
N TYR A 47 0.70 -10.15 9.83
CA TYR A 47 1.93 -9.37 9.90
C TYR A 47 1.69 -7.86 9.84
N CYS A 48 0.79 -7.41 8.95
CA CYS A 48 0.62 -5.99 8.66
C CYS A 48 -0.45 -5.31 9.53
N CYS A 49 -1.47 -6.02 9.98
CA CYS A 49 -2.57 -5.48 10.76
C CYS A 49 -2.41 -5.88 12.22
N GLN A 50 -2.25 -4.90 13.13
CA GLN A 50 -2.48 -5.18 14.55
C GLN A 50 -3.94 -5.58 14.70
N THR A 51 -4.19 -6.66 15.46
CA THR A 51 -5.49 -7.18 15.86
C THR A 51 -6.27 -6.13 16.67
N SER A 52 -6.77 -5.10 15.99
CA SER A 52 -7.86 -4.28 16.51
C SER A 52 -9.11 -5.10 16.32
N ILE A 53 -9.65 -5.53 17.46
CA ILE A 53 -10.88 -6.28 17.59
C ILE A 53 -12.01 -5.50 16.87
N LEU A 54 -12.71 -6.18 15.93
CA LEU A 54 -13.99 -5.77 15.30
C LEU A 54 -13.93 -4.67 14.19
N PRO A 55 -14.92 -4.62 13.26
CA PRO A 55 -14.82 -5.01 11.85
C PRO A 55 -14.37 -3.89 10.88
N TYR A 56 -14.16 -2.66 11.33
CA TYR A 56 -14.30 -1.52 10.42
C TYR A 56 -13.03 -0.80 9.98
N ASN A 57 -11.86 -1.03 10.59
CA ASN A 57 -10.64 -0.33 10.18
C ASN A 57 -9.36 -1.14 10.45
N ARG A 58 -9.03 -2.10 9.57
CA ARG A 58 -7.72 -2.73 9.56
C ARG A 58 -6.67 -1.67 9.27
N ARG A 59 -5.80 -1.35 10.23
CA ARG A 59 -4.75 -0.33 10.08
C ARG A 59 -3.40 -1.00 10.14
N THR A 60 -2.52 -0.63 9.19
CA THR A 60 -1.13 -1.03 9.26
C THR A 60 -0.24 0.05 9.87
N LYS A 61 0.70 -0.37 10.72
CA LYS A 61 1.82 0.45 11.20
C LYS A 61 3.14 0.09 10.52
N LYS A 62 3.14 -0.91 9.62
CA LYS A 62 4.33 -1.35 8.90
C LYS A 62 4.55 -0.44 7.69
N SER A 63 5.81 -0.17 7.37
CA SER A 63 6.16 0.53 6.14
C SER A 63 5.88 -0.37 4.93
N LEU A 64 5.63 0.24 3.78
CA LEU A 64 5.46 -0.51 2.52
C LEU A 64 6.64 -1.44 2.26
N ALA A 65 7.88 -0.95 2.45
CA ALA A 65 9.09 -1.74 2.25
C ALA A 65 9.10 -3.00 3.13
N ALA A 66 8.72 -2.88 4.41
CA ALA A 66 8.67 -4.02 5.31
C ALA A 66 7.63 -5.08 4.88
N VAL A 67 6.46 -4.64 4.42
CA VAL A 67 5.42 -5.57 3.94
C VAL A 67 5.83 -6.24 2.63
N VAL A 68 6.36 -5.47 1.67
CA VAL A 68 6.83 -6.01 0.38
C VAL A 68 7.94 -7.03 0.61
N SER A 69 8.94 -6.71 1.43
CA SER A 69 10.01 -7.67 1.75
C SER A 69 9.52 -8.92 2.49
N PHE A 70 8.46 -8.81 3.30
CA PHE A 70 7.85 -9.98 3.94
C PHE A 70 7.19 -10.90 2.91
N VAL A 71 6.46 -10.32 1.96
CA VAL A 71 5.79 -11.06 0.88
C VAL A 71 6.80 -11.71 -0.07
N GLU A 72 7.89 -11.01 -0.41
CA GLU A 72 8.98 -11.58 -1.20
C GLU A 72 9.57 -12.81 -0.52
N LYS A 73 9.83 -12.74 0.79
CA LYS A 73 10.36 -13.88 1.55
C LYS A 73 9.41 -15.07 1.53
N LEU A 74 8.12 -14.85 1.75
CA LEU A 74 7.11 -15.92 1.67
C LEU A 74 7.11 -16.57 0.28
N ARG A 75 7.12 -15.75 -0.78
CA ARG A 75 7.12 -16.26 -2.15
C ARG A 75 8.41 -16.97 -2.52
N GLN A 76 9.55 -16.51 -1.99
CA GLN A 76 10.87 -17.10 -2.23
C GLN A 76 11.02 -18.52 -1.70
N GLU A 77 10.17 -18.95 -0.77
CA GLU A 77 10.11 -20.35 -0.35
C GLU A 77 9.66 -21.28 -1.49
N ARG A 78 8.84 -20.77 -2.42
CA ARG A 78 8.32 -21.53 -3.58
C ARG A 78 9.04 -21.17 -4.88
N ASP A 79 9.48 -19.91 -5.00
CA ASP A 79 10.12 -19.36 -6.19
C ASP A 79 11.27 -18.42 -5.77
N PRO A 80 12.51 -18.93 -5.65
CA PRO A 80 13.66 -18.19 -5.13
C PRO A 80 14.00 -16.90 -5.90
N ASP A 81 13.58 -16.82 -7.16
CA ASP A 81 13.83 -15.67 -8.03
C ASP A 81 12.75 -14.60 -7.92
N PHE A 82 11.66 -14.86 -7.19
CA PHE A 82 10.56 -13.91 -7.03
C PHE A 82 11.01 -12.66 -6.28
N ARG A 83 10.85 -11.50 -6.94
CA ARG A 83 11.04 -10.16 -6.37
C ARG A 83 10.09 -9.17 -7.00
N PHE A 84 9.62 -8.22 -6.22
CA PHE A 84 8.89 -7.09 -6.76
C PHE A 84 9.86 -6.09 -7.41
N THR A 85 9.75 -5.90 -8.71
CA THR A 85 10.53 -4.90 -9.45
C THR A 85 9.77 -3.58 -9.66
N GLY A 86 10.42 -2.46 -9.34
CA GLY A 86 9.88 -1.12 -9.61
C GLY A 86 8.58 -0.85 -8.84
N LEU A 87 7.49 -0.55 -9.57
CA LEU A 87 6.19 -0.20 -8.97
C LEU A 87 5.31 -1.42 -8.65
N SER A 88 5.71 -2.65 -9.00
CA SER A 88 4.87 -3.84 -8.81
C SER A 88 4.52 -4.07 -7.33
N GLY A 89 5.47 -3.90 -6.40
CA GLY A 89 5.21 -4.03 -4.97
C GLY A 89 4.24 -2.98 -4.43
N PHE A 90 4.30 -1.75 -4.94
CA PHE A 90 3.33 -0.70 -4.60
C PHE A 90 1.93 -1.01 -5.14
N ARG A 91 1.84 -1.43 -6.40
CA ARG A 91 0.57 -1.82 -7.06
C ARG A 91 -0.09 -2.97 -6.33
N TRP A 92 0.70 -4.00 -5.99
CA TRP A 92 0.26 -5.14 -5.22
C TRP A 92 -0.27 -4.70 -3.85
N TRP A 93 0.50 -3.90 -3.10
CA TRP A 93 0.07 -3.43 -1.79
C TRP A 93 -1.21 -2.60 -1.84
N TRP A 94 -1.36 -1.75 -2.85
CA TRP A 94 -2.59 -0.99 -3.06
C TRP A 94 -3.79 -1.91 -3.31
N ALA A 95 -3.64 -2.90 -4.20
CA ALA A 95 -4.70 -3.86 -4.50
C ALA A 95 -5.04 -4.72 -3.28
N PHE A 96 -4.03 -5.12 -2.50
CA PHE A 96 -4.18 -5.89 -1.27
C PHE A 96 -4.94 -5.10 -0.21
N CYS A 97 -4.57 -3.83 -0.01
CA CYS A 97 -5.28 -2.92 0.87
C CYS A 97 -6.75 -2.76 0.45
N LYS A 98 -7.00 -2.64 -0.86
CA LYS A 98 -8.36 -2.51 -1.40
C LYS A 98 -9.18 -3.78 -1.19
N LYS A 99 -8.61 -4.97 -1.44
CA LYS A 99 -9.26 -6.27 -1.25
C LYS A 99 -9.66 -6.49 0.21
N HIS A 100 -8.81 -6.09 1.15
CA HIS A 100 -8.97 -6.41 2.57
C HIS A 100 -9.43 -5.22 3.44
N GLY A 101 -9.79 -4.08 2.84
CA GLY A 101 -10.24 -2.89 3.57
C GLY A 101 -9.18 -2.31 4.51
N ILE A 102 -7.90 -2.40 4.14
CA ILE A 102 -6.78 -1.92 4.96
C ILE A 102 -6.59 -0.44 4.73
N VAL A 103 -6.66 0.35 5.80
CA VAL A 103 -6.28 1.76 5.80
C VAL A 103 -4.77 1.85 6.04
N SER A 104 -4.02 1.99 4.95
CA SER A 104 -2.58 2.23 5.01
C SER A 104 -2.31 3.69 5.41
N LEU A 105 -2.26 3.92 6.73
CA LEU A 105 -2.03 5.24 7.32
C LEU A 105 -0.55 5.55 7.55
N TYR A 106 0.39 4.74 7.04
CA TYR A 106 1.81 4.87 7.39
C TYR A 106 2.26 6.33 7.24
N PHE A 107 2.43 6.94 8.42
CA PHE A 107 2.87 8.30 8.61
C PHE A 107 4.31 8.14 9.07
N ASP A 108 5.24 8.64 8.27
CA ASP A 108 6.63 8.69 8.67
C ASP A 108 6.75 9.85 9.69
N PRO A 109 6.93 9.58 10.99
CA PRO A 109 7.06 10.64 12.00
C PRO A 109 8.30 11.49 11.77
N ASN A 110 9.24 11.06 10.92
CA ASN A 110 10.44 11.78 10.57
C ASN A 110 10.30 12.59 9.27
N SER A 111 9.13 12.54 8.62
CA SER A 111 8.80 13.50 7.56
C SER A 111 8.39 14.82 8.20
N SER A 112 9.36 15.70 8.43
CA SER A 112 9.16 17.11 8.78
C SER A 112 8.48 17.84 7.62
N SER A 113 7.18 17.58 7.45
CA SER A 113 6.30 18.44 6.67
C SER A 113 5.75 19.49 7.64
N PRO A 114 5.96 20.79 7.40
CA PRO A 114 5.33 21.82 8.23
C PRO A 114 3.81 21.68 8.14
N PRO A 115 3.07 22.08 9.19
CA PRO A 115 1.62 22.15 9.13
C PRO A 115 1.22 23.03 7.95
N VAL A 116 0.24 22.57 7.17
CA VAL A 116 -0.41 23.38 6.15
C VAL A 116 -1.35 24.30 6.90
N ASP A 117 -0.91 25.53 7.14
CA ASP A 117 -1.77 26.63 7.58
C ASP A 117 -2.91 26.82 6.57
N GLY A 118 -4.16 26.78 7.03
CA GLY A 118 -5.30 27.09 6.19
C GLY A 118 -6.61 26.43 6.60
N GLU A 119 -7.11 26.72 7.80
CA GLU A 119 -8.56 26.83 8.00
C GLU A 119 -8.84 28.20 8.65
N PRO A 120 -9.70 29.05 8.04
CA PRO A 120 -10.15 30.27 8.67
C PRO A 120 -11.15 29.92 9.77
N SER A 121 -10.89 30.40 10.98
CA SER A 121 -11.88 30.44 12.05
C SER A 121 -12.94 31.49 11.71
N ASP A 122 -14.21 31.08 11.62
CA ASP A 122 -15.34 31.93 12.00
C ASP A 122 -15.55 31.84 13.52
#